data_AF-A0A0F9DYL2-F1
#
_entry.id   AF-A0A0F9DYL2-F1
#
_cell.length_a   1.000
_cell.length_b   1.000
_cell.length_c   1.000
_cell.angle_alpha   90.00
_cell.angle_beta   90.00
_cell.angle_gamma   90.00
#
_symmetry.space_group_name_H-M   'P 1'
#
loop_
_entity.id
_entity.type
_entity.pdbx_description
1 polymer ?
#
loop_
_entity_poly.entity_id
_entity_poly.type
_entity_poly.pdbx_seq_one_letter_code
_entity_poly.pdbx_strand_id
1 'polypeptide(L)'
;MTVRQEKSSQKKMELDLYFNMANQAFESNNIQEALNLSNKGLEKAELEDDGNWKRKFSTLKAQIKGQSLKVGTAKENIILLKGIGKSGAEKLNAAGIDPIEKLANVSVTRLSSIEGIGPNRAKSYSETAKSHIKTINLGDFSDSESLIEADEVEIDLPSEEGFENETLETELNEDPTSKTHKSIASTLSVEDIKLEEFEEFDTESSFEIEELEEVIQKQTPQSEIEPEITFQDFKTSPIAVQTKTANKKDNIEQEILTNKELFEFSETVYGELAEYGFHIIKKTPNLNDFFRGIDILAVKLVQVNESLKIIYILPLKISRMIGKLIVSMGSIDYKSNNLKLTPGIRQKPQSYAKNLEKVNTTILNDIACEGNLFNFLDKHLKLNLRIEKTITNRKLFFHSGAFQYKIFVEPILISKNSVGFSEKLIPFAYQKGTNIHIVELKQFSALLQFLNQKYVLIEKHGEDQNLIKSYEKSTDNFIRELRISSSPFAVIGIVFL
;
A
#
# COMPACT_ATOMS: atom_id res chain seq x y z
N MET A 1 1.38 -30.43 40.39
CA MET A 1 0.53 -31.09 39.37
C MET A 1 -0.33 -30.10 38.59
N THR A 2 -0.77 -29.00 39.19
CA THR A 2 -1.59 -27.93 38.58
C THR A 2 -1.00 -27.28 37.33
N VAL A 3 0.28 -26.90 37.33
CA VAL A 3 0.91 -26.20 36.18
C VAL A 3 0.95 -27.04 34.88
N ARG A 4 1.09 -28.37 34.98
CA ARG A 4 1.08 -29.24 33.79
C ARG A 4 -0.33 -29.41 33.22
N GLN A 5 -1.35 -29.42 34.08
CA GLN A 5 -2.75 -29.50 33.64
C GLN A 5 -3.21 -28.21 32.95
N GLU A 6 -2.82 -27.04 33.47
CA GLU A 6 -3.13 -25.74 32.85
C GLU A 6 -2.51 -25.60 31.46
N LYS A 7 -1.22 -25.97 31.30
CA LYS A 7 -0.58 -25.94 29.98
C LYS A 7 -1.25 -26.87 28.98
N SER A 8 -1.70 -28.05 29.41
CA SER A 8 -2.44 -28.98 28.54
C SER A 8 -3.81 -28.42 28.13
N SER A 9 -4.49 -27.70 29.03
CA SER A 9 -5.78 -27.07 28.74
C SER A 9 -5.65 -25.92 27.74
N GLN A 10 -4.64 -25.05 27.89
CA GLN A 10 -4.40 -23.93 26.99
C GLN A 10 -4.12 -24.39 25.56
N LYS A 11 -3.27 -25.41 25.40
CA LYS A 11 -2.92 -25.99 24.09
C LYS A 11 -4.13 -26.59 23.37
N LYS A 12 -5.03 -27.26 24.10
CA LYS A 12 -6.29 -27.77 23.54
C LYS A 12 -7.20 -26.64 23.06
N MET A 13 -7.34 -25.59 23.86
CA MET A 13 -8.14 -24.40 23.50
C MET A 13 -7.62 -23.72 22.23
N GLU A 14 -6.30 -23.67 22.07
CA GLU A 14 -5.67 -23.11 20.87
C GLU A 14 -5.93 -23.95 19.61
N LEU A 15 -5.82 -25.29 19.70
CA LEU A 15 -6.14 -26.19 18.58
C LEU A 15 -7.63 -26.12 18.20
N ASP A 16 -8.52 -26.04 19.19
CA ASP A 16 -9.96 -25.81 18.96
C ASP A 16 -10.19 -24.48 18.21
N LEU A 17 -9.50 -23.41 18.60
CA LEU A 17 -9.61 -22.11 17.95
C LEU A 17 -9.20 -22.17 16.48
N TYR A 18 -8.02 -22.73 16.17
CA TYR A 18 -7.57 -22.87 14.78
C TYR A 18 -8.54 -23.69 13.93
N PHE A 19 -9.09 -24.77 14.49
CA PHE A 19 -10.02 -25.62 13.78
C PHE A 19 -11.34 -24.92 13.48
N ASN A 20 -11.88 -24.19 14.46
CA ASN A 20 -13.11 -23.41 14.30
C ASN A 20 -12.93 -22.28 13.28
N MET A 21 -11.82 -21.55 13.34
CA MET A 21 -11.51 -20.51 12.35
C MET A 21 -11.35 -21.11 10.94
N ALA A 22 -10.66 -22.25 10.81
CA ALA A 22 -10.51 -22.92 9.51
C ALA A 22 -11.85 -23.39 8.93
N ASN A 23 -12.75 -23.94 9.77
CA ASN A 23 -14.10 -24.30 9.35
C ASN A 23 -14.93 -23.09 8.96
N GLN A 24 -14.90 -22.00 9.74
CA GLN A 24 -15.64 -20.78 9.43
C GLN A 24 -15.17 -20.18 8.09
N ALA A 25 -13.86 -20.13 7.85
CA ALA A 25 -13.30 -19.69 6.58
C ALA A 25 -13.74 -20.61 5.42
N PHE A 26 -13.78 -21.93 5.65
CA PHE A 26 -14.24 -22.91 4.67
C PHE A 26 -15.74 -22.76 4.34
N GLU A 27 -16.59 -22.61 5.35
CA GLU A 27 -18.03 -22.36 5.21
C GLU A 27 -18.32 -21.03 4.49
N SER A 28 -17.48 -20.01 4.72
CA SER A 28 -17.54 -18.72 4.04
C SER A 28 -16.94 -18.73 2.61
N ASN A 29 -16.57 -19.92 2.11
CA ASN A 29 -15.94 -20.13 0.81
C ASN A 29 -14.60 -19.38 0.62
N ASN A 30 -13.92 -19.00 1.70
CA ASN A 30 -12.55 -18.46 1.67
C ASN A 30 -11.53 -19.60 1.74
N ILE A 31 -11.35 -20.28 0.61
CA ILE A 31 -10.58 -21.53 0.50
C ILE A 31 -9.12 -21.36 0.93
N GLN A 32 -8.48 -20.24 0.57
CA GLN A 32 -7.06 -20.02 0.87
C GLN A 32 -6.84 -19.78 2.38
N GLU A 33 -7.69 -18.96 3.01
CA GLU A 33 -7.62 -18.74 4.45
C GLU A 33 -7.89 -20.04 5.23
N ALA A 34 -8.89 -20.82 4.82
CA ALA A 34 -9.19 -22.12 5.41
C ALA A 34 -7.99 -23.09 5.33
N LEU A 35 -7.29 -23.10 4.18
CA LEU A 35 -6.14 -23.97 3.95
C LEU A 35 -4.93 -23.53 4.81
N ASN A 36 -4.69 -22.22 4.92
CA ASN A 36 -3.63 -21.65 5.76
C ASN A 36 -3.87 -21.94 7.26
N LEU A 37 -5.09 -21.71 7.76
CA LEU A 37 -5.46 -22.00 9.14
C LEU A 37 -5.38 -23.49 9.45
N SER A 38 -5.82 -24.33 8.51
CA SER A 38 -5.73 -25.79 8.65
C SER A 38 -4.29 -26.30 8.70
N ASN A 39 -3.38 -25.74 7.89
CA ASN A 39 -1.95 -26.07 7.93
C ASN A 39 -1.31 -25.66 9.26
N LYS A 40 -1.58 -24.44 9.75
CA LYS A 40 -1.07 -23.96 11.04
C LYS A 40 -1.57 -24.83 12.21
N GLY A 41 -2.84 -25.22 12.18
CA GLY A 41 -3.41 -26.11 13.18
C GLY A 41 -2.80 -27.52 13.14
N LEU A 42 -2.50 -28.04 11.94
CA LEU A 42 -1.85 -29.34 11.76
C LEU A 42 -0.41 -29.34 12.31
N GLU A 43 0.38 -28.31 12.00
CA GLU A 43 1.75 -28.15 12.50
C GLU A 43 1.77 -28.12 14.04
N LYS A 44 0.84 -27.38 14.66
CA LYS A 44 0.70 -27.35 16.12
C LYS A 44 0.28 -28.70 16.70
N ALA A 45 -0.64 -29.41 16.06
CA ALA A 45 -1.05 -30.75 16.48
C ALA A 45 0.12 -31.76 16.36
N GLU A 46 1.04 -31.55 15.42
CA GLU A 46 2.27 -32.34 15.28
C GLU A 46 3.25 -32.13 16.41
N LEU A 47 3.48 -30.88 16.81
CA LEU A 47 4.34 -30.54 17.94
C LEU A 47 3.83 -31.10 19.27
N GLU A 48 2.51 -31.20 19.44
CA GLU A 48 1.88 -31.70 20.66
C GLU A 48 1.65 -33.22 20.68
N ASP A 49 1.98 -33.91 19.59
CA ASP A 49 1.67 -35.32 19.35
C ASP A 49 0.20 -35.71 19.59
N ASP A 50 -0.74 -34.80 19.31
CA ASP A 50 -2.17 -35.06 19.47
C ASP A 50 -2.75 -35.71 18.19
N GLY A 51 -2.82 -37.04 18.19
CA GLY A 51 -3.34 -37.83 17.08
C GLY A 51 -4.77 -37.50 16.66
N ASN A 52 -5.61 -36.99 17.56
CA ASN A 52 -6.99 -36.63 17.25
C ASN A 52 -7.04 -35.35 16.42
N TRP A 53 -6.29 -34.32 16.85
CA TRP A 53 -6.20 -33.05 16.12
C TRP A 53 -5.53 -33.19 14.77
N LYS A 54 -4.45 -33.99 14.66
CA LYS A 54 -3.83 -34.35 13.38
C LYS A 54 -4.85 -34.87 12.38
N ARG A 55 -5.73 -35.79 12.82
CA ARG A 55 -6.78 -36.37 11.98
C ARG A 55 -7.85 -35.35 11.58
N LYS A 56 -8.29 -34.50 12.52
CA LYS A 56 -9.28 -33.44 12.24
C LYS A 56 -8.79 -32.46 11.17
N PHE A 57 -7.60 -31.89 11.35
CA PHE A 57 -7.02 -30.95 10.39
C PHE A 57 -6.74 -31.60 9.03
N SER A 58 -6.23 -32.84 9.01
CA SER A 58 -6.01 -33.59 7.76
C SER A 58 -7.32 -33.82 6.99
N THR A 59 -8.40 -34.14 7.70
CA THR A 59 -9.74 -34.34 7.09
C THR A 59 -10.27 -33.03 6.52
N LEU A 60 -10.19 -31.94 7.27
CA LEU A 60 -10.62 -30.61 6.82
C LEU A 60 -9.81 -30.15 5.60
N LYS A 61 -8.49 -30.34 5.61
CA LYS A 61 -7.60 -30.02 4.48
C LYS A 61 -7.99 -30.80 3.21
N ALA A 62 -8.36 -32.07 3.34
CA ALA A 62 -8.85 -32.87 2.22
C ALA A 62 -10.19 -32.35 1.67
N GLN A 63 -11.11 -31.93 2.55
CA GLN A 63 -12.38 -31.31 2.15
C GLN A 63 -12.18 -29.98 1.41
N ILE A 64 -11.32 -29.10 1.94
CA ILE A 64 -10.97 -27.81 1.33
C ILE A 64 -10.41 -28.02 -0.09
N LYS A 65 -9.45 -28.95 -0.26
CA LYS A 65 -8.89 -29.29 -1.58
C LYS A 65 -9.96 -29.85 -2.54
N GLY A 66 -10.86 -30.69 -2.03
CA GLY A 66 -11.96 -31.23 -2.82
C GLY A 66 -12.95 -30.17 -3.31
N GLN A 67 -13.18 -29.11 -2.52
CA GLN A 67 -14.03 -27.99 -2.91
C GLN A 67 -13.32 -26.99 -3.83
N SER A 68 -12.04 -26.71 -3.60
CA SER A 68 -11.19 -25.91 -4.51
C SER A 68 -11.24 -26.44 -5.95
N LEU A 69 -11.14 -27.77 -6.10
CA LEU A 69 -11.27 -28.45 -7.38
C LEU A 69 -12.66 -28.33 -8.03
N LYS A 70 -13.71 -28.07 -7.26
CA LYS A 70 -15.07 -27.85 -7.78
C LYS A 70 -15.30 -26.39 -8.17
N VAL A 71 -14.80 -25.45 -7.37
CA VAL A 71 -14.98 -24.00 -7.61
C VAL A 71 -14.14 -23.51 -8.80
N GLY A 72 -12.95 -24.09 -9.02
CA GLY A 72 -12.12 -23.82 -10.21
C GLY A 72 -12.62 -24.44 -11.53
N THR A 73 -13.81 -25.06 -11.56
CA THR A 73 -14.38 -25.67 -12.79
C THR A 73 -15.60 -24.94 -13.33
N ALA A 74 -15.76 -23.65 -13.00
CA ALA A 74 -16.49 -22.77 -13.90
C ALA A 74 -15.68 -22.70 -15.20
N LYS A 75 -16.00 -23.59 -16.15
CA LYS A 75 -15.33 -23.75 -17.46
C LYS A 75 -15.15 -22.39 -18.13
N GLU A 76 -14.01 -21.74 -17.90
CA GLU A 76 -13.68 -20.54 -18.63
C GLU A 76 -13.53 -20.92 -20.09
N ASN A 77 -14.34 -20.28 -20.92
CA ASN A 77 -14.40 -20.59 -22.34
C ASN A 77 -13.10 -20.16 -23.00
N ILE A 78 -12.45 -21.05 -23.76
CA ILE A 78 -11.18 -20.81 -24.47
C ILE A 78 -11.24 -19.54 -25.35
N ILE A 79 -12.44 -19.11 -25.77
CA ILE A 79 -12.69 -17.87 -26.52
C ILE A 79 -12.18 -16.61 -25.78
N LEU A 80 -12.04 -16.65 -24.45
CA LEU A 80 -11.53 -15.53 -23.65
C LEU A 80 -10.01 -15.31 -23.82
N LEU A 81 -9.27 -16.28 -24.36
CA LEU A 81 -7.84 -16.16 -24.59
C LEU A 81 -7.53 -15.25 -25.80
N LYS A 82 -6.76 -14.19 -25.57
CA LYS A 82 -6.32 -13.26 -26.61
C LYS A 82 -5.58 -14.02 -27.73
N GLY A 83 -6.13 -13.97 -28.95
CA GLY A 83 -5.56 -14.64 -30.12
C GLY A 83 -6.25 -15.94 -30.52
N ILE A 84 -7.20 -16.46 -29.71
CA ILE A 84 -8.03 -17.59 -30.08
C ILE A 84 -9.41 -17.08 -30.50
N GLY A 85 -9.59 -16.88 -31.81
CA GLY A 85 -10.90 -16.53 -32.37
C GLY A 85 -11.90 -17.69 -32.28
N LYS A 86 -13.18 -17.39 -32.49
CA LYS A 86 -14.30 -18.37 -32.44
C LYS A 86 -14.04 -19.65 -33.24
N SER A 87 -13.54 -19.51 -34.48
CA SER A 87 -13.19 -20.66 -35.34
C SER A 87 -12.04 -21.51 -34.78
N GLY A 88 -11.07 -20.89 -34.09
CA GLY A 88 -9.99 -21.61 -33.41
C GLY A 88 -10.50 -22.40 -32.20
N ALA A 89 -11.38 -21.77 -31.41
CA ALA A 89 -12.01 -22.43 -30.26
C ALA A 89 -12.91 -23.61 -30.68
N GLU A 90 -13.69 -23.48 -31.75
CA GLU A 90 -14.50 -24.57 -32.30
C GLU A 90 -13.65 -25.79 -32.69
N LYS A 91 -12.49 -25.57 -33.33
CA LYS A 91 -11.55 -26.64 -33.69
C LYS A 91 -10.91 -27.31 -32.47
N LEU A 92 -10.54 -26.53 -31.45
CA LEU A 92 -10.02 -27.05 -30.19
C LEU A 92 -11.07 -27.89 -29.46
N ASN A 93 -12.31 -27.39 -29.39
CA ASN A 93 -13.44 -28.11 -28.81
C ASN A 93 -13.74 -29.41 -29.56
N ALA A 94 -13.72 -29.40 -30.90
CA ALA A 94 -13.91 -30.59 -31.73
C ALA A 94 -12.79 -31.64 -31.51
N ALA A 95 -11.57 -31.20 -31.19
CA ALA A 95 -10.46 -32.06 -30.78
C ALA A 95 -10.52 -32.50 -29.31
N GLY A 96 -11.60 -32.16 -28.59
CA GLY A 96 -11.80 -32.46 -27.18
C GLY A 96 -10.91 -31.64 -26.24
N ILE A 97 -10.44 -30.47 -26.67
CA ILE A 97 -9.67 -29.51 -25.85
C ILE A 97 -10.63 -28.36 -25.53
N ASP A 98 -11.45 -28.54 -24.51
CA ASP A 98 -12.52 -27.62 -24.12
C ASP A 98 -12.17 -26.66 -22.97
N PRO A 99 -11.38 -27.03 -21.94
CA PRO A 99 -10.97 -26.08 -20.90
C PRO A 99 -9.55 -25.55 -21.13
N ILE A 100 -9.28 -24.35 -20.61
CA ILE A 100 -7.99 -23.64 -20.75
C ILE A 100 -6.83 -24.46 -20.16
N GLU A 101 -7.06 -25.20 -19.06
CA GLU A 101 -6.08 -26.07 -18.41
C GLU A 101 -5.64 -27.22 -19.32
N LYS A 102 -6.60 -27.78 -20.07
CA LYS A 102 -6.28 -28.83 -21.03
C LYS A 102 -5.47 -28.25 -22.18
N LEU A 103 -5.82 -27.06 -22.66
CA LEU A 103 -5.04 -26.36 -23.71
C LEU A 103 -3.60 -26.06 -23.26
N ALA A 104 -3.39 -25.62 -22.02
CA ALA A 104 -2.06 -25.31 -21.48
C ALA A 104 -1.15 -26.55 -21.35
N ASN A 105 -1.74 -27.72 -21.10
CA ASN A 105 -1.00 -28.97 -20.87
C ASN A 105 -0.83 -29.85 -22.13
N VAL A 106 -1.53 -29.55 -23.23
CA VAL A 106 -1.39 -30.30 -24.48
C VAL A 106 -0.08 -29.91 -25.20
N SER A 107 0.63 -30.90 -25.74
CA SER A 107 1.87 -30.66 -26.48
C SER A 107 1.64 -29.89 -27.78
N VAL A 108 2.62 -29.07 -28.18
CA VAL A 108 2.59 -28.31 -29.43
C VAL A 108 2.43 -29.24 -30.63
N THR A 109 3.05 -30.42 -30.60
CA THR A 109 2.92 -31.45 -31.65
C THR A 109 1.47 -31.90 -31.83
N ARG A 110 0.78 -32.23 -30.73
CA ARG A 110 -0.62 -32.65 -30.76
C ARG A 110 -1.56 -31.51 -31.19
N LEU A 111 -1.30 -30.29 -30.76
CA LEU A 111 -2.06 -29.11 -31.22
C LEU A 111 -1.85 -28.85 -32.71
N SER A 112 -0.64 -29.05 -33.23
CA SER A 112 -0.33 -28.83 -34.64
C SER A 112 -0.91 -29.90 -35.58
N SER A 113 -1.33 -31.05 -35.04
CA SER A 113 -2.04 -32.08 -35.79
C SER A 113 -3.52 -31.76 -36.01
N ILE A 114 -4.06 -30.71 -35.36
CA ILE A 114 -5.44 -30.27 -35.54
C ILE A 114 -5.55 -29.47 -36.85
N GLU A 115 -6.49 -29.84 -37.72
CA GLU A 115 -6.63 -29.24 -39.05
C GLU A 115 -6.80 -27.71 -39.00
N GLY A 116 -5.84 -26.99 -39.59
CA GLY A 116 -5.81 -25.53 -39.63
C GLY A 116 -5.20 -24.84 -38.40
N ILE A 117 -4.55 -25.59 -37.50
CA ILE A 117 -3.67 -25.05 -36.46
C ILE A 117 -2.22 -25.43 -36.82
N GLY A 118 -1.48 -24.49 -37.41
CA GLY A 118 -0.05 -24.70 -37.69
C GLY A 118 0.83 -24.67 -36.44
N PRO A 119 2.11 -25.11 -36.52
CA PRO A 119 3.03 -25.17 -35.38
C PRO A 119 3.18 -23.85 -34.61
N ASN A 120 3.25 -22.72 -35.32
CA ASN A 120 3.38 -21.39 -34.71
C ASN A 120 2.12 -21.00 -33.92
N ARG A 121 0.93 -21.32 -34.43
CA ARG A 121 -0.34 -21.08 -33.72
C ARG A 121 -0.47 -22.01 -32.52
N ALA A 122 -0.12 -23.28 -32.67
CA ALA A 122 -0.11 -24.25 -31.58
C ALA A 122 0.78 -23.79 -30.41
N LYS A 123 1.99 -23.31 -30.71
CA LYS A 123 2.91 -22.73 -29.72
C LYS A 123 2.28 -21.52 -29.03
N SER A 124 1.79 -20.56 -29.82
CA SER A 124 1.15 -19.35 -29.31
C SER A 124 -0.06 -19.65 -28.42
N TYR A 125 -0.91 -20.61 -28.77
CA TYR A 125 -2.07 -21.00 -27.97
C TYR A 125 -1.67 -21.63 -26.64
N SER A 126 -0.68 -22.54 -26.65
CA SER A 126 -0.17 -23.15 -25.42
C SER A 126 0.48 -22.12 -24.50
N GLU A 127 1.30 -21.21 -25.03
CA GLU A 127 1.94 -20.14 -24.26
C GLU A 127 0.91 -19.15 -23.69
N THR A 128 -0.10 -18.77 -24.48
CA THR A 128 -1.16 -17.86 -24.04
C THR A 128 -2.00 -18.52 -22.94
N ALA A 129 -2.36 -19.80 -23.09
CA ALA A 129 -3.09 -20.54 -22.06
C ALA A 129 -2.26 -20.69 -20.77
N LYS A 130 -0.97 -21.02 -20.87
CA LYS A 130 -0.06 -21.08 -19.71
C LYS A 130 0.10 -19.74 -19.02
N SER A 131 0.27 -18.66 -19.79
CA SER A 131 0.34 -17.30 -19.27
C SER A 131 -0.96 -16.91 -18.57
N HIS A 132 -2.11 -17.26 -19.14
CA HIS A 132 -3.41 -16.98 -18.55
C HIS A 132 -3.62 -17.73 -17.23
N ILE A 133 -3.32 -19.02 -17.18
CA ILE A 133 -3.33 -19.80 -15.93
C ILE A 133 -2.35 -19.22 -14.92
N LYS A 134 -1.14 -18.83 -15.37
CA LYS A 134 -0.16 -18.18 -14.51
C LYS A 134 -0.72 -16.86 -13.96
N THR A 135 -1.43 -16.06 -14.75
CA THR A 135 -2.06 -14.81 -14.29
C THR A 135 -3.25 -15.03 -13.36
N ILE A 136 -4.05 -16.08 -13.59
CA ILE A 136 -5.15 -16.46 -12.69
C ILE A 136 -4.57 -16.91 -11.36
N ASN A 137 -3.55 -17.78 -11.41
CA ASN A 137 -2.83 -18.23 -10.23
C ASN A 137 -2.01 -17.11 -9.58
N LEU A 138 -1.54 -16.10 -10.32
CA LEU A 138 -0.91 -14.89 -9.77
C LEU A 138 -1.94 -13.91 -9.19
N GLY A 139 -3.22 -14.03 -9.57
CA GLY A 139 -4.34 -13.40 -8.86
C GLY A 139 -4.55 -13.99 -7.46
N ASP A 140 -4.04 -15.20 -7.21
CA ASP A 140 -3.82 -15.81 -5.90
C ASP A 140 -2.33 -15.70 -5.51
N PHE A 141 -1.93 -14.51 -5.05
CA PHE A 141 -0.55 -14.14 -4.73
C PHE A 141 0.10 -14.96 -3.59
N SER A 142 0.43 -16.23 -3.81
CA SER A 142 1.40 -16.96 -2.99
C SER A 142 2.05 -18.11 -3.75
N ASP A 143 2.92 -17.82 -4.72
CA ASP A 143 4.17 -18.57 -4.97
C ASP A 143 4.68 -18.29 -6.39
N SER A 144 5.84 -17.62 -6.49
CA SER A 144 6.69 -17.75 -7.67
C SER A 144 8.14 -17.92 -7.24
N GLU A 145 8.55 -19.17 -7.17
CA GLU A 145 9.94 -19.60 -7.15
C GLU A 145 10.64 -19.20 -8.47
N SER A 146 11.85 -18.69 -8.34
CA SER A 146 12.69 -18.11 -9.38
C SER A 146 13.28 -19.15 -10.34
N LEU A 147 13.11 -18.94 -11.65
CA LEU A 147 14.07 -19.40 -12.66
C LEU A 147 14.29 -18.25 -13.64
N ILE A 148 15.39 -17.51 -13.45
CA ILE A 148 15.97 -16.62 -14.45
C ILE A 148 17.32 -17.23 -14.81
N GLU A 149 17.40 -17.83 -15.99
CA GLU A 149 18.65 -18.00 -16.72
C GLU A 149 19.05 -16.61 -17.25
N ALA A 150 20.28 -16.21 -16.95
CA ALA A 150 20.85 -14.94 -17.36
C ALA A 150 21.38 -15.05 -18.80
N ASP A 151 20.81 -14.26 -19.70
CA ASP A 151 21.49 -13.83 -20.93
C ASP A 151 21.93 -12.38 -20.72
N GLU A 152 23.24 -12.17 -20.74
CA GLU A 152 23.89 -10.87 -20.65
C GLU A 152 23.59 -10.03 -21.90
N VAL A 153 22.93 -8.88 -21.71
CA VAL A 153 22.86 -7.82 -22.72
C VAL A 153 23.60 -6.61 -22.17
N GLU A 154 24.74 -6.32 -22.79
CA GLU A 154 25.56 -5.14 -22.59
C GLU A 154 24.77 -3.91 -23.07
N ILE A 155 24.46 -2.97 -22.18
CA ILE A 155 23.83 -1.69 -22.52
C ILE A 155 24.82 -0.58 -22.15
N ASP A 156 25.36 0.06 -23.18
CA ASP A 156 26.14 1.30 -23.09
C ASP A 156 25.25 2.45 -22.60
N LEU A 157 25.63 3.04 -21.46
CA LEU A 157 25.02 4.25 -20.92
C LEU A 157 25.86 5.47 -21.35
N PRO A 158 25.24 6.53 -21.90
CA PRO A 158 25.95 7.74 -22.29
C PRO A 158 26.33 8.58 -21.08
N SER A 159 27.53 9.15 -21.13
CA SER A 159 28.11 10.08 -20.16
C SER A 159 27.36 11.41 -20.12
N GLU A 160 26.99 11.87 -18.92
CA GLU A 160 26.43 13.20 -18.67
C GLU A 160 27.52 14.29 -18.80
N GLU A 161 27.38 15.17 -19.79
CA GLU A 161 28.10 16.45 -19.87
C GLU A 161 27.41 17.53 -19.02
N GLY A 162 28.24 18.43 -18.50
CA GLY A 162 27.92 19.35 -17.40
C GLY A 162 26.93 20.46 -17.72
N PHE A 163 26.16 20.82 -16.69
CA PHE A 163 25.39 22.05 -16.64
C PHE A 163 26.32 23.22 -16.31
N GLU A 164 26.63 24.05 -17.30
CA GLU A 164 27.13 25.41 -17.10
C GLU A 164 25.96 26.41 -16.99
N ASN A 165 26.11 27.36 -16.08
CA ASN A 165 25.15 28.43 -15.80
C ASN A 165 25.35 29.59 -16.79
N GLU A 166 24.30 29.99 -17.52
CA GLU A 166 24.27 31.28 -18.23
C GLU A 166 23.33 32.26 -17.53
N THR A 167 23.93 33.26 -16.90
CA THR A 167 23.38 34.58 -16.59
C THR A 167 23.30 35.41 -17.87
N LEU A 168 22.13 35.96 -18.18
CA LEU A 168 21.93 36.90 -19.29
C LEU A 168 21.48 38.25 -18.71
N GLU A 169 22.41 39.20 -18.74
CA GLU A 169 22.13 40.62 -18.53
C GLU A 169 21.64 41.28 -19.84
N THR A 170 20.82 42.30 -19.62
CA THR A 170 20.21 43.28 -20.51
C THR A 170 21.14 43.96 -21.52
N GLU A 171 20.63 44.28 -22.71
CA GLU A 171 20.92 45.57 -23.34
C GLU A 171 19.81 46.03 -24.29
N LEU A 172 19.52 47.32 -24.19
CA LEU A 172 18.58 48.14 -24.96
C LEU A 172 19.00 48.26 -26.42
N ASN A 173 18.04 48.41 -27.34
CA ASN A 173 18.14 49.45 -28.37
C ASN A 173 16.81 49.73 -29.08
N GLU A 174 16.77 50.96 -29.59
CA GLU A 174 15.63 51.80 -29.90
C GLU A 174 14.92 51.47 -31.24
N ASP A 175 13.65 51.88 -31.27
CA ASP A 175 12.73 52.16 -32.39
C ASP A 175 13.36 53.15 -33.43
N PRO A 176 12.74 53.55 -34.59
CA PRO A 176 11.33 53.43 -34.96
C PRO A 176 11.00 53.11 -36.45
N THR A 177 9.75 52.75 -36.72
CA THR A 177 8.79 53.44 -37.62
C THR A 177 7.74 52.51 -38.25
N SER A 178 6.46 52.74 -37.95
CA SER A 178 5.44 53.25 -38.90
C SER A 178 4.01 52.76 -38.58
N LYS A 179 3.12 53.75 -38.39
CA LYS A 179 1.72 53.90 -38.84
C LYS A 179 1.01 52.59 -39.24
N THR A 180 -0.22 52.27 -38.82
CA THR A 180 -1.44 53.11 -38.95
C THR A 180 -2.66 52.39 -38.34
N HIS A 181 -3.66 53.18 -37.93
CA HIS A 181 -5.12 52.92 -37.89
C HIS A 181 -5.79 52.19 -36.70
N LYS A 182 -6.49 53.03 -35.91
CA LYS A 182 -7.94 53.02 -35.64
C LYS A 182 -8.51 51.84 -34.82
N SER A 183 -8.97 52.18 -33.61
CA SER A 183 -10.40 52.34 -33.27
C SER A 183 -10.87 51.57 -32.02
N ILE A 184 -11.74 52.27 -31.28
CA ILE A 184 -12.74 51.83 -30.31
C ILE A 184 -12.27 51.67 -28.86
N ALA A 185 -12.81 52.60 -28.07
CA ALA A 185 -12.93 52.59 -26.64
C ALA A 185 -13.73 51.37 -26.14
N SER A 186 -13.27 50.78 -25.05
CA SER A 186 -14.17 50.27 -24.01
C SER A 186 -13.48 50.40 -22.67
N THR A 187 -13.97 51.37 -21.91
CA THR A 187 -13.82 51.52 -20.47
C THR A 187 -14.46 50.33 -19.77
N LEU A 188 -13.69 49.58 -18.99
CA LEU A 188 -14.21 48.78 -17.89
C LEU A 188 -13.24 48.90 -16.72
N SER A 189 -13.68 49.71 -15.76
CA SER A 189 -13.12 49.88 -14.43
C SER A 189 -13.03 48.53 -13.73
N VAL A 190 -11.83 48.20 -13.27
CA VAL A 190 -11.57 47.11 -12.34
C VAL A 190 -12.09 47.58 -10.98
N GLU A 191 -13.27 47.11 -10.60
CA GLU A 191 -13.75 47.22 -9.23
C GLU A 191 -13.03 46.19 -8.36
N ASP A 192 -12.59 46.67 -7.20
CA ASP A 192 -11.83 45.98 -6.17
C ASP A 192 -12.49 44.66 -5.76
N ILE A 193 -11.85 43.53 -6.11
CA ILE A 193 -12.17 42.24 -5.49
C ILE A 193 -11.50 42.26 -4.11
N LYS A 194 -12.30 42.56 -3.09
CA LYS A 194 -11.96 42.23 -1.70
C LYS A 194 -11.81 40.72 -1.60
N LEU A 195 -10.58 40.26 -1.40
CA LEU A 195 -10.28 38.93 -0.90
C LEU A 195 -10.88 38.84 0.51
N GLU A 196 -11.95 38.06 0.65
CA GLU A 196 -12.41 37.58 1.96
C GLU A 196 -11.30 36.70 2.55
N GLU A 197 -10.86 37.07 3.75
CA GLU A 197 -9.98 36.27 4.59
C GLU A 197 -10.57 34.87 4.74
N PHE A 198 -9.79 33.86 4.33
CA PHE A 198 -10.08 32.49 4.70
C PHE A 198 -9.92 32.36 6.22
N GLU A 199 -11.02 32.15 6.94
CA GLU A 199 -10.99 31.66 8.31
C GLU A 199 -10.24 30.32 8.31
N GLU A 200 -9.02 30.32 8.87
CA GLU A 200 -8.34 29.11 9.33
C GLU A 200 -9.24 28.44 10.37
N PHE A 201 -9.96 27.40 9.96
CA PHE A 201 -10.64 26.53 10.90
C PHE A 201 -9.62 25.55 11.50
N ASP A 202 -9.21 25.84 12.73
CA ASP A 202 -8.61 24.88 13.64
C ASP A 202 -9.53 23.65 13.71
N THR A 203 -9.08 22.57 13.08
CA THR A 203 -9.61 21.22 13.32
C THR A 203 -8.66 20.51 14.29
N GLU A 204 -8.45 21.12 15.46
CA GLU A 204 -8.07 20.38 16.65
C GLU A 204 -9.29 19.60 17.14
N SER A 205 -9.46 18.40 16.56
CA SER A 205 -10.17 17.31 17.23
C SER A 205 -9.26 16.80 18.36
N SER A 206 -9.19 17.55 19.46
CA SER A 206 -8.67 17.08 20.74
C SER A 206 -9.65 16.05 21.31
N PHE A 207 -9.47 14.78 20.95
CA PHE A 207 -9.95 13.71 21.81
C PHE A 207 -9.05 13.68 23.04
N GLU A 208 -9.56 14.23 24.14
CA GLU A 208 -9.00 14.07 25.48
C GLU A 208 -8.85 12.57 25.78
N ILE A 209 -7.60 12.12 25.85
CA ILE A 209 -7.21 10.76 26.27
C ILE A 209 -7.16 10.67 27.82
N GLU A 210 -7.60 11.71 28.53
CA GLU A 210 -7.51 11.77 30.00
C GLU A 210 -8.53 10.88 30.75
N GLU A 211 -9.63 10.46 30.12
CA GLU A 211 -10.67 9.67 30.84
C GLU A 211 -10.45 8.15 30.89
N LEU A 212 -9.43 7.61 30.21
CA LEU A 212 -9.12 6.17 30.22
C LEU A 212 -8.07 5.76 31.27
N GLU A 213 -7.38 6.71 31.91
CA GLU A 213 -6.39 6.41 32.97
C GLU A 213 -7.04 6.24 34.35
N GLU A 214 -8.22 6.84 34.61
CA GLU A 214 -8.87 6.76 35.93
C GLU A 214 -9.58 5.42 36.20
N VAL A 215 -9.89 4.62 35.17
CA VAL A 215 -10.61 3.34 35.34
C VAL A 215 -9.66 2.17 35.65
N ILE A 216 -8.36 2.28 35.35
CA ILE A 216 -7.39 1.19 35.56
C ILE A 216 -6.73 1.26 36.97
N GLN A 217 -6.88 2.37 37.71
CA GLN A 217 -6.23 2.55 39.02
C GLN A 217 -6.95 1.92 40.22
N LYS A 218 -8.12 1.28 40.04
CA LYS A 218 -8.83 0.58 41.12
C LYS A 218 -8.94 -0.92 40.85
N GLN A 219 -7.81 -1.62 41.01
CA GLN A 219 -7.69 -2.99 41.55
C GLN A 219 -6.38 -3.62 41.06
N THR A 220 -5.28 -3.39 41.78
CA THR A 220 -4.16 -4.33 41.76
C THR A 220 -3.48 -4.32 43.15
N PRO A 221 -3.36 -5.46 43.84
CA PRO A 221 -2.66 -5.53 45.11
C PRO A 221 -1.15 -5.34 44.90
N GLN A 222 -0.55 -4.48 45.72
CA GLN A 222 0.89 -4.26 45.80
C GLN A 222 1.63 -5.56 46.14
N SER A 223 2.60 -5.94 45.31
CA SER A 223 3.78 -6.66 45.76
C SER A 223 5.02 -6.02 45.12
N GLU A 224 5.69 -5.17 45.89
CA GLU A 224 6.99 -4.59 45.58
C GLU A 224 8.07 -5.68 45.61
N ILE A 225 8.68 -5.94 44.45
CA ILE A 225 10.08 -6.40 44.36
C ILE A 225 10.69 -5.63 43.18
N GLU A 226 11.33 -4.50 43.48
CA GLU A 226 12.20 -3.83 42.51
C GLU A 226 13.52 -4.60 42.41
N PRO A 227 13.97 -5.00 41.20
CA PRO A 227 15.34 -5.43 41.00
C PRO A 227 16.25 -4.21 40.86
N GLU A 228 17.20 -4.09 41.79
CA GLU A 228 18.31 -3.13 41.76
C GLU A 228 19.25 -3.46 40.59
N ILE A 229 19.09 -2.77 39.45
CA ILE A 229 20.02 -2.86 38.31
C ILE A 229 21.09 -1.78 38.51
N THR A 230 22.23 -2.17 39.07
CA THR A 230 23.42 -1.33 39.19
C THR A 230 24.09 -1.19 37.81
N PHE A 231 24.01 -0.01 37.21
CA PHE A 231 24.79 0.32 36.01
C PHE A 231 26.22 0.69 36.42
N GLN A 232 27.21 -0.07 35.93
CA GLN A 232 28.62 0.25 36.10
C GLN A 232 29.02 1.44 35.22
N ASP A 233 29.55 2.48 35.87
CA ASP A 233 30.16 3.64 35.22
C ASP A 233 31.34 3.22 34.33
N PHE A 234 31.18 3.35 33.01
CA PHE A 234 32.28 3.26 32.07
C PHE A 234 33.13 4.54 32.14
N LYS A 235 34.22 4.50 32.93
CA LYS A 235 35.31 5.47 32.85
C LYS A 235 36.03 5.30 31.51
N THR A 236 35.77 6.20 30.57
CA THR A 236 36.51 6.30 29.31
C THR A 236 37.86 6.98 29.56
N SER A 237 38.94 6.24 29.34
CA SER A 237 40.30 6.80 29.27
C SER A 237 40.46 7.62 27.98
N PRO A 238 41.15 8.77 28.02
CA PRO A 238 41.39 9.58 26.82
C PRO A 238 42.42 8.89 25.92
N ILE A 239 41.97 8.40 24.76
CA ILE A 239 42.85 7.88 23.72
C ILE A 239 43.42 9.08 22.94
N ALA A 240 44.74 9.25 23.00
CA ALA A 240 45.45 10.25 22.21
C ALA A 240 45.42 9.86 20.72
N VAL A 241 44.63 10.58 19.93
CA VAL A 241 44.54 10.40 18.48
C VAL A 241 45.61 11.22 17.79
N GLN A 242 46.57 10.53 17.15
CA GLN A 242 47.54 11.14 16.25
C GLN A 242 46.84 11.58 14.96
N THR A 243 46.77 12.88 14.72
CA THR A 243 46.16 13.46 13.52
C THR A 243 47.10 13.36 12.32
N LYS A 244 46.90 12.35 11.47
CA LYS A 244 47.36 12.40 10.08
C LYS A 244 46.36 13.24 9.28
N THR A 245 46.87 14.25 8.59
CA THR A 245 46.13 15.12 7.66
C THR A 245 45.74 14.33 6.41
N ALA A 246 44.63 13.59 6.50
CA ALA A 246 43.97 12.97 5.36
C ALA A 246 43.19 14.02 4.55
N ASN A 247 43.24 13.88 3.22
CA ASN A 247 42.60 14.77 2.26
C ASN A 247 41.09 14.91 2.53
N LYS A 248 40.60 16.15 2.53
CA LYS A 248 39.24 16.53 2.94
C LYS A 248 38.12 15.96 2.05
N LYS A 249 38.44 15.49 0.83
CA LYS A 249 37.47 14.89 -0.10
C LYS A 249 37.09 13.45 0.27
N ASP A 250 38.04 12.65 0.75
CA ASP A 250 37.83 11.22 1.02
C ASP A 250 36.86 10.95 2.19
N ASN A 251 36.68 11.92 3.10
CA ASN A 251 35.79 11.76 4.26
C ASN A 251 34.30 11.96 3.95
N ILE A 252 33.93 12.64 2.86
CA ILE A 252 32.50 12.89 2.53
C ILE A 252 31.87 11.65 1.89
N GLU A 253 32.63 10.93 1.06
CA GLU A 253 32.18 9.72 0.38
C GLU A 253 31.84 8.58 1.36
N GLN A 254 32.35 8.63 2.59
CA GLN A 254 32.11 7.61 3.62
C GLN A 254 30.75 7.74 4.33
N GLU A 255 30.01 8.84 4.14
CA GLU A 255 28.74 9.10 4.86
C GLU A 255 27.50 8.93 3.97
N ILE A 256 27.70 8.71 2.67
CA ILE A 256 26.64 8.55 1.68
C ILE A 256 26.79 7.15 1.07
N LEU A 257 25.68 6.42 0.94
CA LEU A 257 25.65 5.14 0.26
C LEU A 257 26.15 5.29 -1.17
N THR A 258 26.99 4.35 -1.59
CA THR A 258 27.37 4.22 -3.00
C THR A 258 26.15 3.87 -3.85
N ASN A 259 26.20 4.13 -5.16
CA ASN A 259 25.08 3.81 -6.06
C ASN A 259 24.75 2.30 -6.05
N LYS A 260 25.77 1.44 -5.94
CA LYS A 260 25.59 -0.01 -5.83
C LYS A 260 24.83 -0.39 -4.55
N GLU A 261 25.25 0.14 -3.40
CA GLU A 261 24.56 -0.11 -2.14
C GLU A 261 23.13 0.44 -2.13
N LEU A 262 22.92 1.60 -2.75
CA LEU A 262 21.59 2.19 -2.87
C LEU A 262 20.67 1.31 -3.75
N PHE A 263 21.21 0.75 -4.83
CA PHE A 263 20.49 -0.19 -5.68
C PHE A 263 20.12 -1.47 -4.92
N GLU A 264 21.08 -2.13 -4.26
CA GLU A 264 20.84 -3.32 -3.44
C GLU A 264 19.82 -3.05 -2.30
N PHE A 265 19.93 -1.88 -1.67
CA PHE A 265 18.98 -1.43 -0.66
C PHE A 265 17.58 -1.26 -1.27
N SER A 266 17.47 -0.61 -2.43
CA SER A 266 16.19 -0.46 -3.10
C SER A 266 15.56 -1.80 -3.47
N GLU A 267 16.32 -2.73 -4.06
CA GLU A 267 15.84 -4.07 -4.43
C GLU A 267 15.30 -4.83 -3.22
N THR A 268 15.95 -4.69 -2.06
CA THR A 268 15.44 -5.28 -0.80
C THR A 268 14.08 -4.68 -0.41
N VAL A 269 13.93 -3.36 -0.50
CA VAL A 269 12.65 -2.67 -0.24
C VAL A 269 11.57 -3.09 -1.25
N TYR A 270 11.91 -3.23 -2.54
CA TYR A 270 10.99 -3.76 -3.57
C TYR A 270 10.53 -5.18 -3.22
N GLY A 271 11.45 -6.04 -2.79
CA GLY A 271 11.16 -7.41 -2.36
C GLY A 271 10.20 -7.47 -1.17
N GLU A 272 10.48 -6.71 -0.11
CA GLU A 272 9.60 -6.64 1.07
C GLU A 272 8.21 -6.08 0.72
N LEU A 273 8.13 -5.02 -0.09
CA LEU A 273 6.83 -4.49 -0.53
C LEU A 273 6.02 -5.54 -1.29
N ALA A 274 6.65 -6.28 -2.21
CA ALA A 274 6.00 -7.34 -2.99
C ALA A 274 5.54 -8.50 -2.10
N GLU A 275 6.36 -8.94 -1.15
CA GLU A 275 6.01 -10.00 -0.18
C GLU A 275 4.77 -9.62 0.64
N TYR A 276 4.64 -8.34 1.01
CA TYR A 276 3.48 -7.83 1.72
C TYR A 276 2.31 -7.45 0.81
N GLY A 277 2.34 -7.82 -0.48
CA GLY A 277 1.26 -7.64 -1.44
C GLY A 277 1.04 -6.20 -1.89
N PHE A 278 2.06 -5.34 -1.80
CA PHE A 278 2.00 -4.01 -2.39
C PHE A 278 2.31 -4.06 -3.89
N HIS A 279 1.52 -3.31 -4.66
CA HIS A 279 1.77 -3.03 -6.05
C HIS A 279 2.59 -1.75 -6.19
N ILE A 280 3.66 -1.77 -6.98
CA ILE A 280 4.56 -0.62 -7.11
C ILE A 280 4.23 0.15 -8.37
N ILE A 281 3.83 1.41 -8.19
CA ILE A 281 3.49 2.32 -9.28
C ILE A 281 4.77 2.72 -9.98
N LYS A 282 4.83 2.42 -11.28
CA LYS A 282 5.95 2.86 -12.13
C LYS A 282 5.85 4.37 -12.39
N LYS A 283 7.00 5.04 -12.36
CA LYS A 283 7.09 6.45 -12.77
C LYS A 283 6.66 6.59 -14.23
N THR A 284 5.63 7.39 -14.46
CA THR A 284 5.16 7.75 -15.80
C THR A 284 5.08 9.27 -15.91
N PRO A 285 5.11 9.85 -17.12
CA PRO A 285 5.10 11.30 -17.29
C PRO A 285 3.93 12.00 -16.57
N ASN A 286 2.74 11.39 -16.58
CA ASN A 286 1.53 11.93 -15.94
C ASN A 286 1.57 11.88 -14.41
N LEU A 287 2.50 11.11 -13.84
CA LEU A 287 2.66 10.95 -12.39
C LEU A 287 3.96 11.60 -11.87
N ASN A 288 4.72 12.29 -12.72
CA ASN A 288 6.04 12.82 -12.36
C ASN A 288 6.04 13.70 -11.10
N ASP A 289 4.98 14.47 -10.88
CA ASP A 289 4.87 15.35 -9.72
C ASP A 289 4.86 14.59 -8.39
N PHE A 290 4.26 13.39 -8.36
CA PHE A 290 4.24 12.53 -7.18
C PHE A 290 5.61 11.90 -6.89
N PHE A 291 6.44 11.71 -7.91
CA PHE A 291 7.80 11.18 -7.77
C PHE A 291 8.84 12.25 -7.44
N ARG A 292 8.45 13.53 -7.34
CA ARG A 292 9.37 14.62 -7.01
C ARG A 292 9.69 14.60 -5.51
N GLY A 293 10.72 13.84 -5.15
CA GLY A 293 11.22 13.78 -3.77
C GLY A 293 10.96 12.46 -3.06
N ILE A 294 10.39 11.47 -3.75
CA ILE A 294 10.30 10.07 -3.30
C ILE A 294 11.04 9.16 -4.27
N ASP A 295 11.36 7.96 -3.83
CA ASP A 295 12.02 6.95 -4.66
C ASP A 295 11.03 5.88 -5.12
N ILE A 296 10.04 5.52 -4.27
CA ILE A 296 9.06 4.47 -4.53
C ILE A 296 7.67 4.98 -4.19
N LEU A 297 6.67 4.63 -5.01
CA LEU A 297 5.25 4.82 -4.69
C LEU A 297 4.56 3.46 -4.77
N ALA A 298 4.10 2.96 -3.64
CA ALA A 298 3.49 1.63 -3.53
C ALA A 298 2.04 1.72 -3.06
N VAL A 299 1.20 0.78 -3.51
CA VAL A 299 -0.24 0.77 -3.24
C VAL A 299 -0.71 -0.63 -2.90
N LYS A 300 -1.62 -0.74 -1.93
CA LYS A 300 -2.23 -2.01 -1.54
C LYS A 300 -3.71 -1.84 -1.27
N LEU A 301 -4.52 -2.79 -1.74
CA LEU A 301 -5.94 -2.88 -1.41
C LEU A 301 -6.12 -3.90 -0.28
N VAL A 302 -6.80 -3.52 0.80
CA VAL A 302 -7.07 -4.37 1.96
C VAL A 302 -8.55 -4.42 2.25
N GLN A 303 -9.11 -5.62 2.34
CA GLN A 303 -10.50 -5.79 2.74
C GLN A 303 -10.62 -5.78 4.27
N VAL A 304 -11.45 -4.87 4.80
CA VAL A 304 -11.69 -4.76 6.24
C VAL A 304 -12.87 -5.63 6.65
N ASN A 305 -13.97 -5.53 5.90
CA ASN A 305 -15.19 -6.31 6.09
C ASN A 305 -15.94 -6.49 4.75
N GLU A 306 -17.20 -6.91 4.77
CA GLU A 306 -18.01 -7.19 3.58
C GLU A 306 -18.32 -5.94 2.73
N SER A 307 -18.29 -4.75 3.31
CA SER A 307 -18.68 -3.50 2.63
C SER A 307 -17.60 -2.41 2.67
N LEU A 308 -16.46 -2.65 3.30
CA LEU A 308 -15.38 -1.66 3.45
C LEU A 308 -14.04 -2.25 2.99
N LYS A 309 -13.38 -1.51 2.11
CA LYS A 309 -12.00 -1.73 1.69
C LYS A 309 -11.16 -0.50 1.96
N ILE A 310 -9.87 -0.72 2.20
CA ILE A 310 -8.87 0.31 2.37
C ILE A 310 -7.92 0.29 1.16
N ILE A 311 -7.64 1.47 0.61
CA ILE A 311 -6.54 1.69 -0.34
C ILE A 311 -5.40 2.35 0.44
N TYR A 312 -4.32 1.60 0.64
CA TYR A 312 -3.08 2.13 1.19
C TYR A 312 -2.21 2.69 0.09
N ILE A 313 -1.67 3.88 0.29
CA ILE A 313 -0.71 4.52 -0.58
C ILE A 313 0.52 4.86 0.25
N LEU A 314 1.66 4.30 -0.13
CA LEU A 314 2.94 4.48 0.55
C LEU A 314 3.88 5.26 -0.37
N PRO A 315 4.05 6.57 -0.18
CA PRO A 315 5.19 7.30 -0.73
C PRO A 315 6.44 7.01 0.13
N LEU A 316 7.47 6.41 -0.46
CA LEU A 316 8.69 6.02 0.25
C LEU A 316 9.92 6.79 -0.24
N LYS A 317 10.71 7.25 0.72
CA LYS A 317 12.06 7.78 0.50
C LYS A 317 13.08 6.82 1.08
N ILE A 318 14.09 6.47 0.29
CA ILE A 318 15.26 5.72 0.75
C ILE A 318 16.35 6.73 1.15
N SER A 319 16.73 6.70 2.42
CA SER A 319 17.81 7.53 2.94
C SER A 319 19.13 7.08 2.33
N ARG A 320 19.85 8.02 1.70
CA ARG A 320 21.20 7.78 1.18
C ARG A 320 22.28 7.85 2.26
N MET A 321 21.92 8.07 3.52
CA MET A 321 22.91 8.37 4.57
C MET A 321 23.29 7.13 5.39
N ILE A 322 24.56 7.06 5.81
CA ILE A 322 25.13 5.91 6.51
C ILE A 322 25.06 6.05 8.05
N GLY A 323 25.02 7.26 8.59
CA GLY A 323 24.94 7.47 10.03
C GLY A 323 23.55 7.17 10.61
N LYS A 324 23.46 7.28 11.94
CA LYS A 324 22.22 7.08 12.70
C LYS A 324 21.29 8.28 12.54
N LEU A 325 20.00 8.01 12.31
CA LEU A 325 18.96 9.03 12.40
C LEU A 325 18.44 9.09 13.84
N ILE A 326 18.25 10.28 14.38
CA ILE A 326 17.63 10.52 15.68
C ILE A 326 16.38 11.35 15.44
N VAL A 327 15.23 10.77 15.75
CA VAL A 327 13.93 11.38 15.49
C VAL A 327 13.38 11.98 16.78
N SER A 328 12.85 13.20 16.69
CA SER A 328 12.01 13.83 17.72
C SER A 328 10.64 14.14 17.12
N MET A 329 9.71 14.68 17.92
CA MET A 329 8.42 15.14 17.41
C MET A 329 8.54 16.21 16.30
N GLY A 330 9.56 17.07 16.40
CA GLY A 330 9.72 18.24 15.52
C GLY A 330 10.87 18.15 14.51
N SER A 331 11.87 17.30 14.73
CA SER A 331 13.10 17.23 13.91
C SER A 331 13.55 15.80 13.62
N ILE A 332 14.31 15.67 12.53
CA ILE A 332 15.11 14.48 12.27
C ILE A 332 16.58 14.90 12.24
N ASP A 333 17.30 14.53 13.28
CA ASP A 333 18.71 14.81 13.44
C ASP A 333 19.59 13.68 12.88
N TYR A 334 20.76 14.06 12.37
CA TYR A 334 21.73 13.11 11.85
C TYR A 334 22.94 12.98 12.76
N LYS A 335 23.15 11.78 13.31
CA LYS A 335 24.36 11.42 14.03
C LYS A 335 25.28 10.61 13.11
N SER A 336 26.22 11.33 12.52
CA SER A 336 27.25 10.77 11.65
C SER A 336 28.24 9.88 12.40
N ASN A 337 28.87 8.98 11.64
CA ASN A 337 29.97 8.16 12.13
C ASN A 337 31.31 8.93 12.11
N ASN A 338 31.40 10.00 11.33
CA ASN A 338 32.58 10.86 11.20
C ASN A 338 32.44 12.19 11.95
N LEU A 339 33.51 12.65 12.61
CA LEU A 339 33.49 13.87 13.44
C LEU A 339 33.33 15.18 12.66
N LYS A 340 33.61 15.19 11.35
CA LYS A 340 33.69 16.41 10.52
C LYS A 340 32.65 16.39 9.38
N LEU A 341 31.39 16.71 9.67
CA LEU A 341 30.39 16.91 8.61
C LEU A 341 30.29 18.33 8.15
N THR A 342 29.99 18.47 6.86
CA THR A 342 29.45 19.70 6.30
C THR A 342 28.00 19.91 6.77
N PRO A 343 27.59 21.16 7.04
CA PRO A 343 26.21 21.48 7.45
C PRO A 343 25.14 20.96 6.48
N GLY A 344 25.44 20.93 5.17
CA GLY A 344 24.50 20.46 4.15
C GLY A 344 24.09 18.99 4.31
N ILE A 345 25.00 18.12 4.77
CA ILE A 345 24.66 16.70 5.02
C ILE A 345 23.74 16.58 6.23
N ARG A 346 23.98 17.37 7.29
CA ARG A 346 23.17 17.35 8.51
C ARG A 346 21.71 17.75 8.26
N GLN A 347 21.45 18.59 7.25
CA GLN A 347 20.10 19.05 6.92
C GLN A 347 19.34 18.12 5.95
N LYS A 348 20.00 17.11 5.36
CA LYS A 348 19.37 16.19 4.39
C LYS A 348 18.17 15.40 4.95
N PRO A 349 18.17 14.87 6.19
CA PRO A 349 16.98 14.19 6.73
C PRO A 349 15.76 15.10 6.77
N GLN A 350 15.95 16.34 7.21
CA GLN A 350 14.87 17.31 7.28
C GLN A 350 14.33 17.66 5.89
N SER A 351 15.20 17.72 4.87
CA SER A 351 14.73 17.93 3.50
C SER A 351 13.99 16.71 2.95
N TYR A 352 14.38 15.49 3.31
CA TYR A 352 13.60 14.28 3.00
C TYR A 352 12.20 14.33 3.61
N ALA A 353 12.10 14.71 4.89
CA ALA A 353 10.81 14.85 5.55
C ALA A 353 9.92 15.90 4.87
N LYS A 354 10.43 17.10 4.60
CA LYS A 354 9.68 18.15 3.90
C LYS A 354 9.23 17.73 2.50
N ASN A 355 10.06 16.97 1.78
CA ASN A 355 9.69 16.46 0.47
C ASN A 355 8.57 15.42 0.55
N LEU A 356 8.66 14.49 1.51
CA LEU A 356 7.63 13.49 1.75
C LEU A 356 6.30 14.14 2.17
N GLU A 357 6.34 15.14 3.05
CA GLU A 357 5.18 15.93 3.47
C GLU A 357 4.53 16.62 2.25
N LYS A 358 5.32 17.28 1.41
CA LYS A 358 4.82 17.92 0.18
C LYS A 358 4.16 16.91 -0.75
N VAL A 359 4.78 15.74 -0.94
CA VAL A 359 4.22 14.67 -1.77
C VAL A 359 2.94 14.12 -1.16
N ASN A 360 2.88 13.93 0.15
CA ASN A 360 1.68 13.49 0.87
C ASN A 360 0.51 14.46 0.61
N THR A 361 0.73 15.76 0.81
CA THR A 361 -0.29 16.79 0.51
C THR A 361 -0.70 16.79 -0.96
N THR A 362 0.26 16.58 -1.88
CA THR A 362 -0.01 16.49 -3.32
C THR A 362 -0.88 15.28 -3.66
N ILE A 363 -0.59 14.11 -3.08
CA ILE A 363 -1.37 12.88 -3.25
C ILE A 363 -2.80 13.09 -2.72
N LEU A 364 -2.94 13.62 -1.50
CA LEU A 364 -4.25 13.86 -0.89
C LEU A 364 -5.09 14.83 -1.72
N ASN A 365 -4.49 15.91 -2.22
CA ASN A 365 -5.17 16.87 -3.09
C ASN A 365 -5.58 16.26 -4.42
N ASP A 366 -4.72 15.48 -5.07
CA ASP A 366 -5.04 14.79 -6.33
C ASP A 366 -6.21 13.82 -6.16
N ILE A 367 -6.16 13.01 -5.10
CA ILE A 367 -7.22 12.05 -4.76
C ILE A 367 -8.54 12.77 -4.49
N ALA A 368 -8.49 13.89 -3.76
CA ALA A 368 -9.66 14.68 -3.49
C ALA A 368 -10.24 15.27 -4.78
N CYS A 369 -9.40 15.71 -5.72
CA CYS A 369 -9.83 16.40 -6.94
C CYS A 369 -10.03 15.48 -8.16
N GLU A 370 -10.05 14.16 -7.98
CA GLU A 370 -10.19 13.18 -9.07
C GLU A 370 -9.09 13.35 -10.14
N GLY A 371 -7.87 13.65 -9.69
CA GLY A 371 -6.73 13.98 -10.54
C GLY A 371 -6.06 12.76 -11.20
N ASN A 372 -4.80 12.93 -11.60
CA ASN A 372 -4.07 11.94 -12.40
C ASN A 372 -3.78 10.66 -11.62
N LEU A 373 -3.40 10.77 -10.34
CA LEU A 373 -3.16 9.61 -9.50
C LEU A 373 -4.47 8.90 -9.18
N PHE A 374 -5.55 9.63 -8.87
CA PHE A 374 -6.88 9.03 -8.68
C PHE A 374 -7.31 8.20 -9.89
N ASN A 375 -7.26 8.79 -11.08
CA ASN A 375 -7.64 8.11 -12.32
C ASN A 375 -6.75 6.90 -12.62
N PHE A 376 -5.45 7.01 -12.29
CA PHE A 376 -4.53 5.88 -12.38
C PHE A 376 -4.95 4.75 -11.43
N LEU A 377 -5.20 5.06 -10.15
CA LEU A 377 -5.63 4.08 -9.15
C LEU A 377 -6.92 3.40 -9.56
N ASP A 378 -7.91 4.17 -10.00
CA ASP A 378 -9.21 3.66 -10.41
C ASP A 378 -9.09 2.65 -11.57
N LYS A 379 -8.37 3.05 -12.62
CA LYS A 379 -8.14 2.20 -13.79
C LYS A 379 -7.27 0.99 -13.46
N HIS A 380 -6.22 1.19 -12.69
CA HIS A 380 -5.24 0.14 -12.40
C HIS A 380 -5.81 -0.91 -11.45
N LEU A 381 -6.55 -0.48 -10.42
CA LEU A 381 -7.20 -1.37 -9.46
C LEU A 381 -8.57 -1.88 -9.97
N LYS A 382 -9.03 -1.39 -11.13
CA LYS A 382 -10.32 -1.74 -11.77
C LYS A 382 -11.51 -1.56 -10.83
N LEU A 383 -11.49 -0.48 -10.05
CA LEU A 383 -12.47 -0.26 -9.00
C LEU A 383 -13.72 0.42 -9.52
N ASN A 384 -13.64 1.31 -10.53
CA ASN A 384 -14.72 2.24 -10.91
C ASN A 384 -15.15 3.13 -9.73
N LEU A 385 -14.18 3.71 -9.03
CA LEU A 385 -14.36 4.59 -7.87
C LEU A 385 -15.19 5.82 -8.24
N ARG A 386 -16.13 6.13 -7.37
CA ARG A 386 -16.89 7.38 -7.39
C ARG A 386 -16.71 8.10 -6.06
N ILE A 387 -16.67 9.41 -6.12
CA ILE A 387 -16.65 10.26 -4.93
C ILE A 387 -18.06 10.76 -4.68
N GLU A 388 -18.65 10.37 -3.56
CA GLU A 388 -19.90 10.99 -3.11
C GLU A 388 -19.61 12.32 -2.45
N LYS A 389 -20.40 13.31 -2.85
CA LYS A 389 -20.29 14.68 -2.35
C LYS A 389 -21.64 15.08 -1.77
N THR A 390 -21.63 15.85 -0.69
CA THR A 390 -22.83 16.48 -0.15
C THR A 390 -23.41 17.47 -1.18
N ILE A 391 -24.62 17.96 -0.91
CA ILE A 391 -25.23 19.07 -1.67
C ILE A 391 -24.35 20.33 -1.62
N THR A 392 -23.60 20.52 -0.53
CA THR A 392 -22.60 21.60 -0.38
C THR A 392 -21.24 21.26 -1.02
N ASN A 393 -21.18 20.23 -1.85
CA ASN A 393 -19.99 19.72 -2.54
C ASN A 393 -18.84 19.27 -1.61
N ARG A 394 -19.15 18.98 -0.33
CA ARG A 394 -18.18 18.40 0.62
C ARG A 394 -18.08 16.91 0.38
N LYS A 395 -16.85 16.37 0.34
CA LYS A 395 -16.61 14.96 0.04
C LYS A 395 -17.02 14.11 1.25
N LEU A 396 -17.84 13.10 1.02
CA LEU A 396 -18.32 12.19 2.06
C LEU A 396 -17.47 10.92 2.11
N PHE A 397 -17.45 10.14 1.03
CA PHE A 397 -16.71 8.88 0.95
C PHE A 397 -16.50 8.46 -0.52
N PHE A 398 -15.56 7.53 -0.71
CA PHE A 398 -15.35 6.84 -1.98
C PHE A 398 -16.18 5.56 -1.98
N HIS A 399 -16.80 5.22 -3.10
CA HIS A 399 -17.48 3.93 -3.25
C HIS A 399 -17.32 3.36 -4.66
N SER A 400 -17.56 2.06 -4.76
CA SER A 400 -17.85 1.38 -6.01
C SER A 400 -18.76 0.19 -5.75
N GLY A 401 -19.95 0.23 -6.35
CA GLY A 401 -20.99 -0.76 -6.11
C GLY A 401 -21.37 -0.80 -4.63
N ALA A 402 -21.29 -1.98 -4.02
CA ALA A 402 -21.60 -2.19 -2.60
C ALA A 402 -20.43 -1.90 -1.64
N PHE A 403 -19.26 -1.50 -2.16
CA PHE A 403 -18.07 -1.29 -1.34
C PHE A 403 -17.81 0.20 -1.12
N GLN A 404 -17.60 0.56 0.15
CA GLN A 404 -16.96 1.80 0.58
C GLN A 404 -15.44 1.63 0.50
N TYR A 405 -14.75 2.69 0.08
CA TYR A 405 -13.30 2.76 0.09
C TYR A 405 -12.85 3.89 1.01
N LYS A 406 -11.89 3.58 1.88
CA LYS A 406 -11.10 4.56 2.62
C LYS A 406 -9.68 4.57 2.10
N ILE A 407 -9.09 5.75 2.02
CA ILE A 407 -7.74 5.92 1.47
C ILE A 407 -6.85 6.41 2.59
N PHE A 408 -5.75 5.69 2.83
CA PHE A 408 -4.72 6.09 3.78
C PHE A 408 -3.41 6.33 3.02
N VAL A 409 -2.77 7.47 3.29
CA VAL A 409 -1.49 7.83 2.72
C VAL A 409 -0.47 7.91 3.85
N GLU A 410 0.52 7.02 3.83
CA GLU A 410 1.51 6.88 4.90
C GLU A 410 2.92 7.07 4.34
N PRO A 411 3.49 8.29 4.45
CA PRO A 411 4.85 8.55 4.00
C PRO A 411 5.89 7.89 4.90
N ILE A 412 6.86 7.20 4.29
CA ILE A 412 7.88 6.44 5.01
C ILE A 412 9.28 6.85 4.54
N LEU A 413 10.15 7.19 5.50
CA LEU A 413 11.59 7.32 5.30
C LEU A 413 12.30 6.06 5.78
N ILE A 414 12.92 5.32 4.86
CA ILE A 414 13.63 4.08 5.18
C ILE A 414 15.14 4.36 5.27
N SER A 415 15.76 3.92 6.36
CA SER A 415 17.20 4.02 6.61
C SER A 415 17.85 2.64 6.61
N LYS A 416 19.05 2.51 6.02
CA LYS A 416 19.86 1.28 6.13
C LYS A 416 20.39 1.08 7.55
N ASN A 417 20.59 2.17 8.28
CA ASN A 417 21.22 2.19 9.60
C ASN A 417 20.21 2.51 10.69
N SER A 418 20.64 2.28 11.94
CA SER A 418 19.80 2.42 13.12
C SER A 418 19.04 3.73 13.15
N VAL A 419 17.76 3.66 13.48
CA VAL A 419 16.91 4.81 13.77
C VAL A 419 16.70 4.86 15.28
N GLY A 420 17.09 5.96 15.90
CA GLY A 420 16.82 6.24 17.30
C GLY A 420 15.67 7.22 17.45
N PHE A 421 15.02 7.19 18.60
CA PHE A 421 14.01 8.16 18.97
C PHE A 421 14.46 8.86 20.26
N SER A 422 14.26 10.17 20.32
CA SER A 422 14.68 11.02 21.44
C SER A 422 13.64 11.05 22.57
N GLU A 423 12.38 10.75 22.26
CA GLU A 423 11.26 10.81 23.20
C GLU A 423 10.77 9.38 23.55
N LYS A 424 9.56 9.24 24.11
CA LYS A 424 8.96 7.97 24.62
C LYS A 424 9.26 6.73 23.77
N LEU A 425 9.37 5.56 24.42
CA LEU A 425 9.54 4.25 23.76
C LEU A 425 8.32 3.88 22.89
N ILE A 426 8.29 4.36 21.64
CA ILE A 426 7.34 3.92 20.62
C ILE A 426 7.98 2.82 19.75
N PRO A 427 7.20 1.85 19.24
CA PRO A 427 7.73 0.73 18.47
C PRO A 427 8.44 1.16 17.17
N PHE A 428 7.97 2.24 16.55
CA PHE A 428 8.50 2.79 15.30
C PHE A 428 8.64 4.30 15.45
N ALA A 429 9.78 4.85 15.04
CA ALA A 429 9.99 6.29 15.11
C ALA A 429 9.01 7.01 14.18
N TYR A 430 8.46 8.11 14.69
CA TYR A 430 7.41 8.87 14.01
C TYR A 430 7.59 10.36 14.29
N GLN A 431 7.62 11.16 13.23
CA GLN A 431 7.70 12.62 13.31
C GLN A 431 6.29 13.20 13.18
N LYS A 432 5.71 13.66 14.29
CA LYS A 432 4.33 14.15 14.34
C LYS A 432 4.11 15.36 13.43
N GLY A 433 5.04 16.30 13.39
CA GLY A 433 4.89 17.55 12.63
C GLY A 433 4.70 17.34 11.12
N THR A 434 5.27 16.27 10.55
CA THR A 434 5.19 15.97 9.12
C THR A 434 4.36 14.72 8.83
N ASN A 435 3.87 14.03 9.86
CA ASN A 435 3.18 12.73 9.79
C ASN A 435 4.00 11.67 9.04
N ILE A 436 5.28 11.50 9.38
CA ILE A 436 6.19 10.57 8.68
C ILE A 436 6.70 9.49 9.63
N HIS A 437 6.65 8.24 9.15
CA HIS A 437 7.35 7.13 9.80
C HIS A 437 8.80 7.05 9.32
N ILE A 438 9.73 6.86 10.27
CA ILE A 438 11.15 6.66 9.99
C ILE A 438 11.55 5.30 10.53
N VAL A 439 12.09 4.44 9.66
CA VAL A 439 12.29 3.02 10.01
C VAL A 439 13.64 2.51 9.49
N GLU A 440 14.29 1.64 10.26
CA GLU A 440 15.43 0.86 9.77
C GLU A 440 14.92 -0.24 8.82
N LEU A 441 15.66 -0.54 7.75
CA LEU A 441 15.31 -1.60 6.81
C LEU A 441 14.90 -2.91 7.49
N LYS A 442 15.64 -3.33 8.53
CA LYS A 442 15.36 -4.57 9.28
C LYS A 442 14.00 -4.59 9.99
N GLN A 443 13.41 -3.41 10.21
CA GLN A 443 12.11 -3.24 10.88
C GLN A 443 11.01 -2.85 9.88
N PHE A 444 11.32 -2.74 8.59
CA PHE A 444 10.39 -2.25 7.58
C PHE A 444 9.20 -3.20 7.41
N SER A 445 9.43 -4.49 7.22
CA SER A 445 8.41 -5.55 7.28
C SER A 445 7.50 -5.47 8.52
N ALA A 446 8.07 -5.30 9.71
CA ALA A 446 7.32 -5.16 10.95
C ALA A 446 6.44 -3.89 10.96
N LEU A 447 6.92 -2.77 10.41
CA LEU A 447 6.14 -1.55 10.23
C LEU A 447 4.98 -1.78 9.25
N LEU A 448 5.20 -2.44 8.12
CA LEU A 448 4.15 -2.74 7.14
C LEU A 448 3.03 -3.59 7.77
N GLN A 449 3.41 -4.59 8.57
CA GLN A 449 2.45 -5.41 9.32
C GLN A 449 1.68 -4.58 10.35
N PHE A 450 2.38 -3.75 11.11
CA PHE A 450 1.79 -2.86 12.10
C PHE A 450 0.79 -1.90 11.47
N LEU A 451 1.15 -1.20 10.38
CA LEU A 451 0.25 -0.27 9.69
C LEU A 451 -1.00 -1.00 9.19
N ASN A 452 -0.83 -2.17 8.56
CA ASN A 452 -1.97 -2.95 8.10
C ASN A 452 -2.93 -3.33 9.25
N GLN A 453 -2.39 -3.79 10.37
CA GLN A 453 -3.18 -4.13 11.55
C GLN A 453 -3.84 -2.89 12.18
N LYS A 454 -3.10 -1.79 12.30
CA LYS A 454 -3.56 -0.51 12.87
C LYS A 454 -4.84 -0.05 12.19
N TYR A 455 -4.85 0.17 10.87
CA TYR A 455 -6.06 0.72 10.24
C TYR A 455 -7.17 -0.32 10.10
N VAL A 456 -6.86 -1.61 9.93
CA VAL A 456 -7.90 -2.65 9.98
C VAL A 456 -8.58 -2.66 11.35
N LEU A 457 -7.83 -2.51 12.45
CA LEU A 457 -8.40 -2.45 13.79
C LEU A 457 -9.18 -1.17 14.05
N ILE A 458 -8.63 0.00 13.68
CA ILE A 458 -9.32 1.29 13.77
C ILE A 458 -10.65 1.23 13.02
N GLU A 459 -10.68 0.66 11.81
CA GLU A 459 -11.89 0.58 11.00
C GLU A 459 -12.87 -0.52 11.42
N LYS A 460 -12.39 -1.57 12.10
CA LYS A 460 -13.26 -2.61 12.69
C LYS A 460 -13.90 -2.15 14.00
N HIS A 461 -13.19 -1.37 14.80
CA HIS A 461 -13.60 -0.94 16.15
C HIS A 461 -14.08 0.49 16.21
N GLY A 462 -13.97 1.26 15.13
CA GLY A 462 -14.66 2.54 14.99
C GLY A 462 -16.15 2.28 15.14
N GLU A 463 -16.64 2.49 16.37
CA GLU A 463 -18.05 2.45 16.69
C GLU A 463 -18.74 3.46 15.76
N ASP A 464 -19.77 2.99 15.07
CA ASP A 464 -20.70 3.76 14.27
C ASP A 464 -20.35 4.17 12.82
N GLN A 465 -21.29 3.73 11.97
CA GLN A 465 -21.63 4.19 10.63
C GLN A 465 -20.66 3.79 9.51
N ASN A 466 -20.85 2.56 9.01
CA ASN A 466 -20.78 2.33 7.56
C ASN A 466 -21.61 3.45 6.89
N LEU A 467 -20.94 4.51 6.42
CA LEU A 467 -21.61 5.71 5.91
C LEU A 467 -22.52 5.35 4.75
N ILE A 468 -22.16 4.32 3.98
CA ILE A 468 -23.03 3.73 2.95
C ILE A 468 -24.33 3.20 3.56
N LYS A 469 -24.29 2.37 4.60
CA LYS A 469 -25.53 1.84 5.23
C LYS A 469 -26.39 2.97 5.82
N SER A 470 -25.76 3.99 6.39
CA SER A 470 -26.46 5.16 6.92
C SER A 470 -27.09 5.98 5.79
N TYR A 471 -26.34 6.20 4.70
CA TYR A 471 -26.78 6.91 3.51
C TYR A 471 -27.91 6.15 2.79
N GLU A 472 -27.76 4.86 2.53
CA GLU A 472 -28.78 3.98 1.94
C GLU A 472 -30.08 4.05 2.76
N LYS A 473 -29.97 3.94 4.09
CA LYS A 473 -31.12 4.07 4.99
C LYS A 473 -31.75 5.47 4.91
N SER A 474 -30.94 6.53 4.79
CA SER A 474 -31.43 7.90 4.65
C SER A 474 -32.10 8.12 3.29
N THR A 475 -31.55 7.58 2.20
CA THR A 475 -32.14 7.66 0.86
C THR A 475 -33.43 6.86 0.76
N ASP A 476 -33.48 5.67 1.36
CA ASP A 476 -34.68 4.84 1.41
C ASP A 476 -35.79 5.54 2.21
N ASN A 477 -35.45 6.14 3.35
CA ASN A 477 -36.38 6.94 4.12
C ASN A 477 -36.88 8.15 3.32
N PHE A 478 -35.98 8.88 2.64
CA PHE A 478 -36.35 10.02 1.80
C PHE A 478 -37.27 9.62 0.63
N ILE A 479 -36.96 8.53 -0.09
CA ILE A 479 -37.81 8.00 -1.17
C ILE A 479 -39.17 7.55 -0.61
N ARG A 480 -39.19 6.91 0.56
CA ARG A 480 -40.43 6.52 1.23
C ARG A 480 -41.28 7.74 1.58
N GLU A 481 -40.68 8.78 2.14
CA GLU A 481 -41.36 10.04 2.47
C GLU A 481 -41.85 10.76 1.21
N LEU A 482 -41.05 10.83 0.14
CA LEU A 482 -41.47 11.36 -1.16
C LEU A 482 -42.66 10.58 -1.74
N ARG A 483 -42.68 9.24 -1.61
CA ARG A 483 -43.78 8.40 -2.09
C ARG A 483 -45.06 8.65 -1.29
N ILE A 484 -44.94 8.84 0.03
CA ILE A 484 -46.07 9.19 0.90
C ILE A 484 -46.58 10.60 0.57
N SER A 485 -45.68 11.56 0.36
CA SER A 485 -46.07 12.96 0.05
C SER A 485 -46.64 13.13 -1.36
N SER A 486 -46.29 12.25 -2.31
CA SER A 486 -46.81 12.26 -3.68
C SER A 486 -48.11 11.48 -3.87
N SER A 487 -48.51 10.65 -2.89
CA SER A 487 -49.76 9.87 -2.96
C SER A 487 -51.04 10.72 -3.14
N PRO A 488 -51.19 11.91 -2.52
CA PRO A 488 -52.39 12.73 -2.71
C PRO A 488 -52.52 13.22 -4.16
N PHE A 489 -51.41 13.54 -4.81
CA PHE A 489 -51.39 14.02 -6.20
C PHE A 489 -51.74 12.90 -7.19
N ALA A 490 -51.35 11.66 -6.90
CA ALA A 490 -51.76 10.50 -7.71
C ALA A 490 -53.27 10.23 -7.61
N VAL A 491 -53.87 10.39 -6.41
CA VAL A 491 -55.33 10.23 -6.23
C VAL A 491 -56.10 11.33 -6.94
N ILE A 492 -55.63 12.58 -6.87
CA ILE A 492 -56.25 13.70 -7.61
C ILE A 492 -56.15 13.44 -9.13
N GLY A 493 -55.00 12.98 -9.63
CA GLY A 493 -54.84 12.65 -11.04
C GLY A 493 -55.81 11.58 -11.55
N ILE A 494 -56.19 10.60 -10.72
CA ILE A 494 -57.17 9.56 -11.08
C ILE A 494 -58.61 10.09 -11.03
N VAL A 495 -58.92 11.05 -10.16
CA VAL A 495 -60.28 11.65 -10.07
C VAL A 495 -60.56 12.61 -11.24
N PHE A 496 -59.50 13.18 -11.83
CA PHE A 496 -59.61 14.11 -12.96
C PHE A 496 -59.33 13.47 -14.34
N LEU A 497 -59.15 12.14 -14.38
CA LEU A 497 -59.11 11.31 -15.59
C LEU A 497 -60.43 10.55 -15.73
#